data_AF-K6WHW0-F1
#
_entry.id   AF-K6WHW0-F1
#
_cell.length_a   1.000
_cell.length_b   1.000
_cell.length_c   1.000
_cell.angle_alpha   90.00
_cell.angle_beta   90.00
_cell.angle_gamma   90.00
#
_symmetry.space_group_name_H-M   'P 1'
#
loop_
_entity.id
_entity.type
_entity.pdbx_description
1 polymer ?
#
loop_
_entity_poly.entity_id
_entity_poly.type
_entity_poly.pdbx_seq_one_letter_code
_entity_poly.pdbx_strand_id
1 'polypeptide(L)' 'MSETATTPPIYMPLTAADRCDRCGAAAKLRALLPAGGELLFCRHHFNEHEAKLVEMSATVVESAGELV' A
#
# COMPACT_ATOMS: atom_id res chain seq x y z
N MET A 1 18.17 29.53 4.37
CA MET A 1 18.20 28.32 3.53
C MET A 1 17.42 27.27 4.31
N SER A 2 16.13 27.11 3.99
CA SER A 2 15.23 26.22 4.71
C SER A 2 15.22 24.89 3.99
N GLU A 3 15.98 23.93 4.51
CA GLU A 3 16.00 22.57 4.01
C GLU A 3 14.68 21.91 4.42
N THR A 4 13.74 21.85 3.47
CA THR A 4 12.61 20.93 3.55
C THR A 4 13.19 19.53 3.59
N ALA A 5 13.33 18.96 4.78
CA ALA A 5 13.58 17.54 4.95
C ALA A 5 12.38 16.80 4.35
N THR A 6 12.52 16.43 3.07
CA THR A 6 11.64 15.46 2.43
C THR A 6 12.02 14.10 3.02
N THR A 7 11.55 13.86 4.24
CA THR A 7 11.53 12.50 4.78
C THR A 7 10.69 11.71 3.80
N PRO A 8 11.27 10.75 3.06
CA PRO A 8 10.45 9.87 2.25
C PRO A 8 9.40 9.30 3.19
N PRO A 9 8.11 9.25 2.81
CA PRO A 9 7.11 8.61 3.63
C PRO A 9 7.66 7.23 3.97
N ILE A 10 7.96 7.03 5.26
CA ILE A 10 8.43 5.77 5.81
C ILE A 10 7.25 4.83 5.74
N TYR A 11 7.02 4.27 4.56
CA TYR A 11 6.08 3.18 4.38
C TYR A 11 6.70 1.98 5.06
N MET A 12 6.22 1.72 6.28
CA MET A 12 6.60 0.50 7.00
C MET A 12 6.34 -0.68 6.06
N PRO A 13 7.33 -1.57 5.89
CA PRO A 13 7.15 -2.74 5.05
C PRO A 13 5.94 -3.51 5.57
N LEU A 14 5.12 -3.98 4.63
CA LEU A 14 4.02 -4.86 4.98
C LEU A 14 4.58 -6.08 5.71
N THR A 15 4.08 -6.30 6.91
CA THR A 15 4.44 -7.39 7.80
C THR A 15 3.50 -8.57 7.60
N ALA A 16 3.84 -9.73 8.17
CA ALA A 16 2.96 -10.90 8.16
C ALA A 16 1.62 -10.68 8.91
N ALA A 17 1.52 -9.60 9.70
CA ALA A 17 0.28 -9.20 10.37
C ALA A 17 -0.68 -8.46 9.42
N ASP A 18 -0.19 -7.89 8.32
CA ASP A 18 -1.02 -7.18 7.35
C ASP A 18 -1.88 -8.18 6.58
N ARG A 19 -3.20 -8.04 6.72
CA ARG A 19 -4.18 -8.89 6.08
C ARG A 19 -4.96 -8.13 5.04
N CYS A 20 -5.28 -8.80 3.94
CA CYS A 20 -6.16 -8.24 2.94
C CYS A 20 -7.53 -7.95 3.55
N ASP A 21 -8.00 -6.72 3.44
CA ASP A 21 -9.28 -6.30 4.01
C ASP A 21 -10.48 -7.07 3.42
N ARG A 22 -10.29 -7.71 2.27
CA ARG A 22 -11.34 -8.47 1.58
C ARG A 22 -11.43 -9.95 1.99
N CYS A 23 -10.31 -10.62 2.22
CA CYS A 23 -10.32 -12.08 2.50
C CYS A 23 -9.47 -12.53 3.69
N GLY A 24 -8.75 -11.63 4.35
CA GLY A 24 -7.89 -11.98 5.48
C GLY A 24 -6.60 -12.73 5.10
N ALA A 25 -6.31 -12.93 3.80
CA ALA A 25 -5.02 -13.48 3.35
C ALA A 25 -3.87 -12.50 3.63
N ALA A 26 -2.61 -12.94 3.54
CA ALA A 26 -1.47 -12.04 3.68
C ALA A 26 -1.51 -10.91 2.63
N ALA A 27 -1.45 -9.66 3.09
CA ALA A 27 -1.37 -8.51 2.21
C ALA A 27 0.00 -8.46 1.53
N LYS A 28 -0.01 -8.09 0.25
CA LYS A 28 1.20 -7.88 -0.55
C LYS A 28 1.26 -6.49 -1.15
N LEU A 29 0.13 -5.79 -1.19
CA LEU A 29 0.00 -4.44 -1.72
C LEU A 29 -0.76 -3.58 -0.72
N ARG A 30 -0.31 -2.35 -0.53
CA ARG A 30 -0.98 -1.31 0.24
C ARG A 30 -1.37 -0.19 -0.71
N ALA A 31 -2.65 0.11 -0.82
CA ALA A 31 -3.15 1.23 -1.61
C ALA A 31 -3.43 2.41 -0.69
N LEU A 32 -2.76 3.53 -0.94
CA LEU A 32 -2.89 4.76 -0.19
C LEU A 32 -3.83 5.68 -0.95
N LEU A 33 -4.96 5.99 -0.34
CA LEU A 33 -5.95 6.87 -0.89
C LEU A 33 -5.51 8.33 -0.68
N PRO A 34 -5.73 9.22 -1.66
CA PRO A 34 -5.43 10.65 -1.50
C PRO A 34 -6.25 11.31 -0.38
N ALA A 35 -7.35 10.68 0.04
CA ALA A 35 -8.19 11.11 1.16
C ALA A 35 -7.58 10.82 2.55
N GLY A 36 -6.40 10.19 2.63
CA GLY A 36 -5.71 9.89 3.90
C GLY A 36 -6.04 8.53 4.51
N GLY A 37 -6.61 7.60 3.73
CA GLY A 37 -6.85 6.22 4.14
C GLY A 37 -5.88 5.25 3.45
N GLU A 38 -5.68 4.08 4.04
CA GLU A 38 -4.93 2.99 3.42
C GLU A 38 -5.77 1.72 3.37
N LEU A 39 -5.60 0.95 2.31
CA LEU A 39 -6.27 -0.34 2.10
C LEU A 39 -5.23 -1.41 1.81
N LEU A 40 -5.39 -2.57 2.43
CA LEU A 40 -4.50 -3.71 2.30
C LEU A 40 -5.10 -4.73 1.34
N PHE A 41 -4.33 -5.10 0.33
CA PHE A 41 -4.73 -6.06 -0.69
C PHE A 41 -3.77 -7.24 -0.75
N CYS A 42 -4.34 -8.43 -0.91
CA CYS A 42 -3.59 -9.56 -1.43
C CYS A 42 -3.40 -9.37 -2.94
N ARG A 43 -2.38 -10.02 -3.49
CA ARG A 43 -2.09 -9.96 -4.95
C ARG A 43 -3.31 -10.31 -5.82
N HIS A 44 -4.19 -11.18 -5.33
CA HIS A 44 -5.41 -11.59 -6.04
C HIS A 44 -6.45 -10.46 -6.14
N HIS A 45 -6.85 -9.88 -5.00
CA HIS A 45 -7.87 -8.83 -5.00
C HIS A 45 -7.35 -7.49 -5.48
N PHE A 46 -6.04 -7.25 -5.38
CA PHE A 46 -5.45 -6.07 -5.98
C PHE A 46 -5.74 -6.01 -7.49
N ASN A 47 -5.48 -7.09 -8.24
CA ASN A 47 -5.74 -7.12 -9.69
C ASN A 47 -7.22 -6.89 -10.03
N GLU A 48 -8.14 -7.35 -9.18
CA GLU A 48 -9.57 -7.09 -9.36
C GLU A 48 -9.95 -5.63 -9.07
N HIS A 49 -9.22 -4.97 -8.16
CA HIS A 49 -9.48 -3.60 -7.73
C HIS A 49 -8.55 -2.54 -8.34
N GLU A 50 -7.53 -2.93 -9.10
CA GLU A 50 -6.49 -2.06 -9.65
C GLU A 50 -7.11 -0.92 -10.47
N ALA A 51 -8.05 -1.23 -11.36
CA ALA A 51 -8.73 -0.23 -12.18
C ALA A 51 -9.40 0.86 -11.33
N LYS A 52 -10.00 0.48 -10.21
CA LYS A 52 -10.67 1.40 -9.29
C LYS A 52 -9.67 2.20 -8.45
N LEU A 53 -8.56 1.58 -8.06
CA LEU A 53 -7.47 2.26 -7.35
C LEU A 53 -6.83 3.33 -8.23
N VAL A 54 -6.61 3.03 -9.52
CA VAL A 54 -6.11 3.98 -10.51
C VAL A 54 -7.10 5.13 -10.72
N GLU A 55 -8.40 4.84 -10.86
CA GLU A 55 -9.45 5.87 -10.97
C GLU A 55 -9.47 6.80 -9.74
N MET A 56 -9.26 6.24 -8.54
CA MET A 56 -9.19 6.98 -7.29
C MET A 56 -7.86 7.71 -7.07
N SER A 57 -6.92 7.65 -8.03
CA SER A 57 -5.56 8.18 -7.88
C SER A 57 -4.85 7.66 -6.62
N ALA A 58 -5.11 6.40 -6.27
CA ALA A 58 -4.50 5.76 -5.12
C ALA A 58 -3.03 5.42 -5.43
N THR A 59 -2.13 5.68 -4.49
CA THR A 59 -0.73 5.29 -4.59
C THR A 59 -0.57 3.87 -4.08
N VAL A 60 -0.18 2.95 -4.94
CA VAL A 60 0.03 1.55 -4.58
C VAL A 60 1.49 1.34 -4.21
N VAL A 61 1.72 0.86 -2.99
CA VAL A 61 3.03 0.47 -2.49
C VAL A 61 3.03 -1.05 -2.34
N GLU A 62 3.90 -1.72 -3.07
CA GLU A 62 4.12 -3.14 -2.89
C GLU A 62 4.87 -3.38 -1.58
N SER A 63 4.60 -4.51 -0.94
CA SER A 63 5.43 -4.99 0.15
C SER A 63 6.82 -5.18 -0.43
N ALA A 64 7.76 -4.29 -0.08
CA ALA A 64 9.19 -4.57 -0.18
C ALA A 64 9.47 -5.71 0.79
N GLY A 65 9.07 -6.92 0.39
CA GLY A 65 9.39 -8.13 1.08
C GLY A 65 10.88 -8.29 0.96
N GLU A 66 11.56 -8.02 2.06
CA GLU A 66 12.93 -8.45 2.32
C GLU A 66 13.98 -7.90 1.35
N LEU A 67 14.55 -6.73 1.68
CA LEU A 67 15.98 -6.54 1.45
C LEU A 67 16.72 -7.09 2.69
N VAL A 68 16.99 -8.40 2.71
CA VAL A 68 18.12 -8.99 3.45
C VAL A 68 18.99 -9.80 2.52
#